data_AF-A0A2D9GC38-F1
#
_entry.id   AF-A0A2D9GC38-F1
#
_cell.length_a   1.000
_cell.length_b   1.000
_cell.length_c   1.000
_cell.angle_alpha   90.00
_cell.angle_beta   90.00
_cell.angle_gamma   90.00
#
_symmetry.space_group_name_H-M   'P 1'
#
loop_
_entity.id
_entity.type
_entity.pdbx_description
1 polymer ?
#
loop_
_entity_poly.entity_id
_entity_poly.type
_entity_poly.pdbx_seq_one_letter_code
_entity_poly.pdbx_strand_id
1 'polypeptide(L)'
;MKVKFSFLILSITLIFSSCKKEMGCIDPGAYNYNPDAQVDDGSCIPTVLGCLESNAINYNSDANVSDESCLYAFNIAQGVWNITPDCDEIEIPLIGTISLNDQLPETIEVFGQEDSTLYIEIDDISINGQVDNSGNVTVQEQTISLDFGMGFPTDVEVEGNGVIYFDNTGNINLTYSFEIPIIGTQSIDCSIEMNK
;
A
#
# COMPACT_ATOMS: atom_id res chain seq x y z
N MET A 1 1.05 87.66 49.99
CA MET A 1 0.66 86.44 50.74
C MET A 1 0.30 85.36 49.73
N LYS A 2 0.91 84.17 49.84
CA LYS A 2 0.80 83.01 48.94
C LYS A 2 -0.63 82.44 48.90
N VAL A 3 -1.14 82.01 47.73
CA VAL A 3 -1.93 80.75 47.55
C VAL A 3 -1.84 80.32 46.06
N LYS A 4 -0.89 79.43 45.74
CA LYS A 4 -1.06 78.05 45.23
C LYS A 4 -1.79 77.89 43.87
N PHE A 5 -0.96 77.64 42.86
CA PHE A 5 -1.26 76.82 41.68
C PHE A 5 -1.85 75.46 42.10
N SER A 6 -2.94 75.04 41.47
CA SER A 6 -3.32 73.64 41.43
C SER A 6 -3.97 73.34 40.09
N PHE A 7 -3.11 73.01 39.12
CA PHE A 7 -3.50 72.22 37.95
C PHE A 7 -3.98 70.87 38.47
N LEU A 8 -5.30 70.63 38.47
CA LEU A 8 -5.81 69.26 38.51
C LEU A 8 -5.99 68.83 37.05
N ILE A 9 -4.91 68.32 36.48
CA ILE A 9 -4.91 67.63 35.20
C ILE A 9 -5.87 66.45 35.37
N LEU A 10 -6.97 66.48 34.63
CA LEU A 10 -7.83 65.33 34.42
C LEU A 10 -6.95 64.29 33.72
N SER A 11 -6.36 63.38 34.49
CA SER A 11 -5.61 62.23 33.98
C SER A 11 -6.61 61.25 33.36
N ILE A 12 -7.15 61.63 32.19
CA ILE A 12 -7.51 60.68 31.17
C ILE A 12 -6.18 60.09 30.73
N THR A 13 -5.77 59.03 31.40
CA THR A 13 -4.77 58.11 30.86
C THR A 13 -5.42 57.55 29.60
N LEU A 14 -5.18 58.19 28.47
CA LEU A 14 -5.36 57.58 27.17
C LEU A 14 -4.53 56.31 27.24
N ILE A 15 -5.20 55.18 27.47
CA ILE A 15 -4.63 53.88 27.18
C ILE A 15 -4.48 53.92 25.66
N PHE A 16 -3.34 54.40 25.19
CA PHE A 16 -2.88 54.11 23.84
C PHE A 16 -2.66 52.60 23.84
N SER A 17 -3.75 51.87 23.65
CA SER A 17 -3.70 50.47 23.24
C SER A 17 -2.94 50.54 21.92
N SER A 18 -1.62 50.35 22.00
CA SER A 18 -0.77 50.25 20.84
C SER A 18 -1.43 49.21 19.95
N CYS A 19 -1.86 49.61 18.75
CA CYS A 19 -2.39 48.70 17.76
C CYS A 19 -1.20 47.84 17.29
N LYS A 20 -0.89 46.78 18.03
CA LYS A 20 0.14 45.82 17.64
C LYS A 20 -0.44 45.03 16.48
N LYS A 21 0.03 45.37 15.28
CA LYS A 21 -0.35 44.68 14.05
C LYS A 21 0.15 43.23 14.15
N GLU A 22 -0.74 42.26 14.03
CA GLU A 22 -0.38 40.84 14.04
C GLU A 22 0.41 40.50 12.78
N MET A 23 1.51 39.78 12.97
CA MET A 23 2.42 39.37 11.91
C MET A 23 2.29 37.86 11.69
N GLY A 24 2.27 37.45 10.43
CA GLY A 24 2.15 36.06 10.02
C GLY A 24 1.90 35.97 8.52
N CYS A 25 1.80 34.76 7.98
CA CYS A 25 1.50 34.60 6.56
C CYS A 25 0.09 35.11 6.23
N ILE A 26 -0.01 36.05 5.29
CA ILE A 26 -1.29 36.61 4.83
C ILE A 26 -1.77 36.02 3.50
N ASP A 27 -1.01 35.08 2.92
CA ASP A 27 -1.38 34.40 1.68
C ASP A 27 -2.39 33.28 1.97
N PRO A 28 -3.65 33.38 1.50
CA PRO A 28 -4.66 32.34 1.73
C PRO A 28 -4.35 31.01 1.02
N GLY A 29 -3.41 30.98 0.08
CA GLY A 29 -2.93 29.76 -0.57
C GLY A 29 -1.79 29.06 0.16
N ALA A 30 -1.26 29.65 1.24
CA ALA A 30 -0.16 29.07 2.01
C ALA A 30 -0.66 28.08 3.06
N TYR A 31 0.14 27.04 3.31
CA TYR A 31 -0.13 26.00 4.31
C TYR A 31 -0.28 26.57 5.74
N ASN A 32 0.43 27.66 6.05
CA ASN A 32 0.42 28.32 7.34
C ASN A 32 -0.27 29.70 7.33
N TYR A 33 -1.28 29.87 6.46
CA TYR A 33 -2.10 31.09 6.43
C TYR A 33 -2.65 31.44 7.82
N ASN A 34 -2.42 32.67 8.27
CA ASN A 34 -2.99 33.21 9.49
C ASN A 34 -4.06 34.28 9.12
N PRO A 35 -5.37 34.00 9.33
CA PRO A 35 -6.43 34.95 9.00
C PRO A 35 -6.44 36.20 9.89
N ASP A 36 -5.79 36.16 11.06
CA ASP A 36 -5.68 37.29 11.98
C ASP A 36 -4.43 38.15 11.69
N ALA A 37 -3.47 37.64 10.91
CA ALA A 37 -2.30 38.38 10.48
C ALA A 37 -2.67 39.52 9.54
N GLN A 38 -2.14 40.70 9.82
CA GLN A 38 -2.37 41.89 9.00
C GLN A 38 -1.10 42.32 8.25
N VAL A 39 0.09 41.86 8.69
CA VAL A 39 1.39 42.05 8.00
C VAL A 39 1.95 40.69 7.65
N ASP A 40 2.36 40.53 6.40
CA ASP A 40 3.21 39.41 5.99
C ASP A 40 4.57 39.48 6.71
N ASP A 41 4.96 38.41 7.38
CA ASP A 41 6.28 38.26 7.98
C ASP A 41 7.26 37.49 7.09
N GLY A 42 6.85 37.10 5.88
CA GLY A 42 7.64 36.31 4.94
C GLY A 42 7.72 34.83 5.33
N SER A 43 6.89 34.36 6.28
CA SER A 43 6.88 32.96 6.73
C SER A 43 6.00 32.05 5.87
N CYS A 44 5.34 32.55 4.82
CA CYS A 44 4.42 31.76 4.00
C CYS A 44 5.07 30.49 3.42
N ILE A 45 4.47 29.35 3.73
CA ILE A 45 4.86 28.04 3.22
C ILE A 45 3.93 27.70 2.05
N PRO A 46 4.45 27.47 0.83
CA PRO A 46 3.62 27.05 -0.30
C PRO A 46 2.85 25.78 0.02
N THR A 47 1.59 25.72 -0.39
CA THR A 47 0.83 24.45 -0.34
C THR A 47 1.34 23.52 -1.44
N VAL A 48 1.73 22.32 -1.05
CA VAL A 48 2.14 21.23 -1.95
C VAL A 48 1.20 20.07 -1.71
N LEU A 49 0.40 19.74 -2.72
CA LEU A 49 -0.54 18.63 -2.70
C LEU A 49 0.16 17.31 -3.03
N GLY A 50 -0.26 16.25 -2.38
CA GLY A 50 0.15 14.89 -2.69
C GLY A 50 -0.17 13.92 -1.55
N CYS A 51 0.19 12.66 -1.75
CA CYS A 51 0.04 11.67 -0.70
C CYS A 51 1.03 11.90 0.44
N LEU A 52 0.52 12.08 1.66
CA LEU A 52 1.33 12.26 2.88
C LEU A 52 1.69 10.94 3.58
N GLU A 53 1.13 9.83 3.13
CA GLU A 53 1.28 8.54 3.77
C GLU A 53 2.51 7.79 3.25
N SER A 54 3.51 7.58 4.12
CA SER A 54 4.80 6.97 3.75
C SER A 54 4.70 5.50 3.30
N ASN A 55 3.57 4.87 3.56
CA ASN A 55 3.22 3.51 3.13
C ASN A 55 2.48 3.48 1.79
N ALA A 56 2.22 4.62 1.15
CA ALA A 56 1.65 4.66 -0.19
C ALA A 56 2.76 4.60 -1.26
N ILE A 57 2.45 3.97 -2.40
CA ILE A 57 3.34 3.86 -3.56
C ILE A 57 3.64 5.24 -4.15
N ASN A 58 2.68 6.16 -4.11
CA ASN A 58 2.82 7.53 -4.62
C ASN A 58 3.07 8.55 -3.50
N TYR A 59 3.66 8.11 -2.37
CA TYR A 59 4.08 9.00 -1.30
C TYR A 59 4.93 10.16 -1.84
N ASN A 60 4.55 11.39 -1.49
CA ASN A 60 5.26 12.60 -1.87
C ASN A 60 5.83 13.25 -0.61
N SER A 61 7.15 13.13 -0.41
CA SER A 61 7.82 13.74 0.76
C SER A 61 7.81 15.26 0.79
N ASP A 62 7.53 15.91 -0.35
CA ASP A 62 7.45 17.37 -0.45
C ASP A 62 6.02 17.89 -0.19
N ALA A 63 5.02 17.01 -0.14
CA ALA A 63 3.65 17.37 0.14
C ALA A 63 3.47 17.80 1.60
N ASN A 64 2.63 18.81 1.82
CA ASN A 64 2.21 19.26 3.14
C ASN A 64 0.69 19.28 3.33
N VAL A 65 -0.06 18.99 2.27
CA VAL A 65 -1.52 18.84 2.29
C VAL A 65 -1.88 17.58 1.53
N SER A 66 -2.62 16.67 2.18
CA SER A 66 -3.14 15.47 1.54
C SER A 66 -4.15 15.85 0.48
N ASP A 67 -4.02 15.28 -0.71
CA ASP A 67 -4.98 15.39 -1.81
C ASP A 67 -5.83 14.11 -1.97
N GLU A 68 -5.79 13.21 -0.98
CA GLU A 68 -6.47 11.91 -0.99
C GLU A 68 -6.06 11.01 -2.18
N SER A 69 -4.90 11.26 -2.81
CA SER A 69 -4.41 10.47 -3.95
C SER A 69 -3.65 9.20 -3.56
N CYS A 70 -3.47 8.90 -2.27
CA CYS A 70 -2.64 7.78 -1.80
C CYS A 70 -3.06 6.44 -2.42
N LEU A 71 -2.09 5.78 -3.05
CA LEU A 71 -2.23 4.47 -3.69
C LEU A 71 -1.49 3.42 -2.86
N TYR A 72 -2.18 2.34 -2.51
CA TYR A 72 -1.61 1.23 -1.74
C TYR A 72 -1.58 -0.02 -2.60
N ALA A 73 -0.46 -0.74 -2.57
CA ALA A 73 -0.32 -2.02 -3.24
C ALA A 73 -1.45 -2.99 -2.89
N PHE A 74 -1.84 -3.02 -1.61
CA PHE A 74 -2.97 -3.79 -1.10
C PHE A 74 -4.29 -3.52 -1.85
N ASN A 75 -4.57 -2.27 -2.21
CA ASN A 75 -5.79 -1.92 -2.95
C ASN A 75 -5.69 -2.30 -4.42
N ILE A 76 -4.49 -2.20 -5.00
CA ILE A 76 -4.23 -2.54 -6.41
C ILE A 76 -4.30 -4.06 -6.62
N ALA A 77 -3.75 -4.82 -5.67
CA ALA A 77 -3.70 -6.28 -5.72
C ALA A 77 -5.09 -6.92 -5.76
N GLN A 78 -6.13 -6.26 -5.26
CA GLN A 78 -7.47 -6.83 -5.16
C GLN A 78 -8.24 -6.84 -6.48
N GLY A 79 -9.05 -7.88 -6.67
CA GLY A 79 -9.93 -8.10 -7.82
C GLY A 79 -9.46 -9.24 -8.72
N VAL A 80 -10.02 -9.29 -9.92
CA VAL A 80 -9.77 -10.36 -10.89
C VAL A 80 -8.52 -10.04 -11.72
N TRP A 81 -7.63 -11.02 -11.86
CA TRP A 81 -6.40 -10.97 -12.64
C TRP A 81 -6.43 -12.04 -13.72
N ASN A 82 -6.07 -11.69 -14.95
CA ASN A 82 -5.69 -12.67 -15.95
C ASN A 82 -4.29 -13.16 -15.63
N ILE A 83 -4.06 -14.46 -15.73
CA ILE A 83 -2.77 -15.07 -15.44
C ILE A 83 -2.22 -15.80 -16.66
N THR A 84 -0.91 -15.76 -16.80
CA THR A 84 -0.16 -16.57 -17.76
C THR A 84 0.88 -17.38 -16.98
N PRO A 85 0.55 -18.62 -16.59
CA PRO A 85 1.49 -19.48 -15.88
C PRO A 85 2.56 -20.04 -16.82
N ASP A 86 3.78 -20.08 -16.32
CA ASP A 86 4.94 -20.79 -16.88
C ASP A 86 5.55 -21.66 -15.77
N CYS A 87 5.04 -22.88 -15.68
CA CYS A 87 5.43 -23.89 -14.69
C CYS A 87 6.36 -24.94 -15.30
N ASP A 88 7.31 -25.38 -14.49
CA ASP A 88 8.16 -26.52 -14.80
C ASP A 88 7.34 -27.83 -14.90
N GLU A 89 7.80 -28.74 -15.76
CA GLU A 89 7.22 -30.07 -15.90
C GLU A 89 8.07 -31.12 -15.18
N ILE A 90 7.41 -32.06 -14.49
CA ILE A 90 8.09 -33.18 -13.83
C ILE A 90 7.71 -34.49 -14.49
N GLU A 91 8.70 -35.27 -14.93
CA GLU A 91 8.50 -36.64 -15.40
C GLU A 91 8.63 -37.65 -14.25
N ILE A 92 7.55 -38.38 -13.97
CA ILE A 92 7.56 -39.46 -12.97
C ILE A 92 7.51 -40.82 -13.70
N PRO A 93 8.47 -41.74 -13.46
CA PRO A 93 8.60 -43.03 -14.17
C PRO A 93 7.39 -43.98 -14.16
N LEU A 94 6.30 -43.64 -13.46
CA LEU A 94 5.06 -44.42 -13.35
C LEU A 94 3.78 -43.61 -13.56
N ILE A 95 3.83 -42.28 -13.43
CA ILE A 95 2.65 -41.39 -13.45
C ILE A 95 2.64 -40.54 -14.73
N GLY A 96 3.79 -40.44 -15.42
CA GLY A 96 3.95 -39.59 -16.60
C GLY A 96 4.39 -38.18 -16.22
N THR A 97 4.19 -37.25 -17.15
CA THR A 97 4.51 -35.83 -16.97
C THR A 97 3.41 -35.15 -16.16
N ILE A 98 3.79 -34.46 -15.08
CA ILE A 98 2.93 -33.54 -14.34
C ILE A 98 3.29 -32.12 -14.78
N SER A 99 2.28 -31.35 -15.18
CA SER A 99 2.39 -29.94 -15.53
C SER A 99 1.21 -29.19 -14.91
N LEU A 100 1.50 -28.07 -14.24
CA LEU A 100 0.47 -27.21 -13.66
C LEU A 100 -0.08 -26.17 -14.66
N ASN A 101 0.59 -25.97 -15.80
CA ASN A 101 0.19 -24.98 -16.80
C ASN A 101 -1.24 -25.18 -17.30
N ASP A 102 -1.65 -26.45 -17.50
CA ASP A 102 -3.00 -26.79 -17.97
C ASP A 102 -4.02 -26.95 -16.82
N GLN A 103 -3.56 -26.92 -15.56
CA GLN A 103 -4.41 -27.08 -14.37
C GLN A 103 -4.78 -25.75 -13.73
N LEU A 104 -3.99 -24.70 -13.97
CA LEU A 104 -4.30 -23.36 -13.49
C LEU A 104 -5.35 -22.70 -14.39
N PRO A 105 -6.29 -21.92 -13.82
CA PRO A 105 -7.30 -21.20 -14.58
C PRO A 105 -6.68 -20.04 -15.38
N GLU A 106 -7.41 -19.50 -16.35
CA GLU A 106 -6.98 -18.28 -17.06
C GLU A 106 -7.04 -17.02 -16.18
N THR A 107 -7.85 -17.06 -15.12
CA THR A 107 -8.06 -15.93 -14.21
C THR A 107 -8.09 -16.37 -12.76
N ILE A 108 -7.58 -15.53 -11.87
CA ILE A 108 -7.67 -15.69 -10.41
C ILE A 108 -8.38 -14.49 -9.80
N GLU A 109 -8.95 -14.66 -8.61
CA GLU A 109 -9.52 -13.55 -7.84
C GLU A 109 -8.70 -13.33 -6.56
N VAL A 110 -8.34 -12.08 -6.29
CA VAL A 110 -7.56 -11.70 -5.12
C VAL A 110 -8.40 -10.85 -4.19
N PHE A 111 -8.54 -11.29 -2.94
CA PHE A 111 -9.24 -10.57 -1.88
C PHE A 111 -8.27 -10.03 -0.85
N GLY A 112 -8.54 -8.84 -0.32
CA GLY A 112 -7.79 -8.26 0.77
C GLY A 112 -8.51 -8.42 2.11
N GLN A 113 -7.76 -8.71 3.17
CA GLN A 113 -8.23 -8.65 4.55
C GLN A 113 -7.41 -7.68 5.40
N GLU A 114 -7.63 -7.68 6.71
CA GLU A 114 -6.84 -6.91 7.67
C GLU A 114 -5.32 -7.22 7.55
N ASP A 115 -4.49 -6.29 8.02
CA ASP A 115 -3.04 -6.42 8.08
C ASP A 115 -2.32 -6.72 6.75
N SER A 116 -2.87 -6.24 5.62
CA SER A 116 -2.29 -6.42 4.27
C SER A 116 -2.20 -7.88 3.79
N THR A 117 -3.05 -8.75 4.35
CA THR A 117 -3.17 -10.15 3.92
C THR A 117 -3.99 -10.24 2.63
N LEU A 118 -3.47 -10.97 1.65
CA LEU A 118 -4.12 -11.29 0.38
C LEU A 118 -4.55 -12.76 0.38
N TYR A 119 -5.76 -13.02 -0.10
CA TYR A 119 -6.29 -14.35 -0.39
C TYR A 119 -6.37 -14.48 -1.91
N ILE A 120 -5.52 -15.34 -2.47
CA ILE A 120 -5.46 -15.63 -3.90
C ILE A 120 -6.32 -16.86 -4.13
N GLU A 121 -7.53 -16.67 -4.65
CA GLU A 121 -8.45 -17.74 -4.98
C GLU A 121 -8.16 -18.27 -6.39
N ILE A 122 -7.86 -19.57 -6.45
CA ILE A 122 -7.59 -20.35 -7.65
C ILE A 122 -8.58 -21.52 -7.63
N ASP A 123 -9.68 -21.37 -8.38
CA ASP A 123 -10.84 -22.27 -8.32
C ASP A 123 -11.34 -22.48 -6.86
N ASP A 124 -11.24 -23.70 -6.33
CA ASP A 124 -11.70 -24.04 -4.96
C ASP A 124 -10.59 -23.92 -3.90
N ILE A 125 -9.39 -23.44 -4.28
CA ILE A 125 -8.22 -23.32 -3.41
C ILE A 125 -7.94 -21.85 -3.12
N SER A 126 -7.52 -21.56 -1.89
CA SER A 126 -7.06 -20.25 -1.49
C SER A 126 -5.61 -20.31 -1.01
N ILE A 127 -4.76 -19.46 -1.58
CA ILE A 127 -3.37 -19.26 -1.15
C ILE A 127 -3.27 -17.92 -0.43
N ASN A 128 -2.72 -17.92 0.78
CA ASN A 128 -2.53 -16.70 1.57
C ASN A 128 -1.19 -16.05 1.24
N GLY A 129 -1.20 -14.76 0.92
CA GLY A 129 -0.01 -13.93 0.75
C GLY A 129 -0.06 -12.69 1.64
N GLN A 130 1.07 -12.01 1.81
CA GLN A 130 1.13 -10.67 2.38
C GLN A 130 1.74 -9.74 1.35
N VAL A 131 1.21 -8.53 1.24
CA VAL A 131 1.76 -7.49 0.36
C VAL A 131 2.30 -6.33 1.17
N ASP A 132 3.53 -5.92 0.88
CA ASP A 132 4.11 -4.73 1.48
C ASP A 132 3.73 -3.45 0.72
N ASN A 133 4.13 -2.31 1.28
CA ASN A 133 3.84 -1.00 0.72
C ASN A 133 4.50 -0.74 -0.65
N SER A 134 5.55 -1.49 -0.99
CA SER A 134 6.25 -1.39 -2.27
C SER A 134 5.66 -2.32 -3.34
N GLY A 135 4.63 -3.10 -2.99
CA GLY A 135 4.03 -4.09 -3.88
C GLY A 135 4.67 -5.46 -3.83
N ASN A 136 5.67 -5.70 -2.97
CA ASN A 136 6.24 -7.03 -2.86
C ASN A 136 5.25 -7.96 -2.16
N VAL A 137 4.96 -9.09 -2.80
CA VAL A 137 4.10 -10.15 -2.27
C VAL A 137 4.99 -11.26 -1.70
N THR A 138 4.66 -11.74 -0.51
CA THR A 138 5.28 -12.92 0.11
C THR A 138 4.21 -13.94 0.43
N VAL A 139 4.38 -15.16 -0.08
CA VAL A 139 3.56 -16.33 0.25
C VAL A 139 4.40 -17.19 1.18
N GLN A 140 4.07 -17.19 2.47
CA GLN A 140 4.71 -18.10 3.43
C GLN A 140 4.26 -19.53 3.15
N GLU A 141 5.14 -20.49 3.48
CA GLU A 141 4.86 -21.92 3.40
C GLU A 141 3.52 -22.25 4.05
N GLN A 142 2.64 -22.85 3.27
CA GLN A 142 1.33 -23.33 3.70
C GLN A 142 0.96 -24.60 2.95
N THR A 143 0.12 -25.43 3.56
CA THR A 143 -0.35 -26.66 2.94
C THR A 143 -1.69 -26.42 2.24
N ILE A 144 -1.76 -26.75 0.95
CA ILE A 144 -2.98 -26.79 0.15
C ILE A 144 -3.25 -28.24 -0.30
N SER A 145 -4.50 -28.55 -0.62
CA SER A 145 -4.86 -29.87 -1.17
C SER A 145 -5.15 -29.74 -2.66
N LEU A 146 -4.35 -30.42 -3.49
CA LEU A 146 -4.49 -30.44 -4.95
C LEU A 146 -4.92 -31.84 -5.43
N ASP A 147 -5.87 -31.92 -6.35
CA ASP A 147 -6.19 -33.16 -7.07
C ASP A 147 -5.55 -33.15 -8.45
N PHE A 148 -4.48 -33.92 -8.63
CA PHE A 148 -3.78 -34.09 -9.91
C PHE A 148 -4.55 -34.98 -10.91
N GLY A 149 -5.87 -35.04 -10.84
CA GLY A 149 -6.71 -35.93 -11.64
C GLY A 149 -6.57 -37.41 -11.28
N MET A 150 -5.99 -37.72 -10.13
CA MET A 150 -5.82 -39.09 -9.62
C MET A 150 -6.99 -39.52 -8.72
N GLY A 151 -7.94 -38.62 -8.46
CA GLY A 151 -9.16 -38.90 -7.68
C GLY A 151 -8.93 -38.95 -6.17
N PHE A 152 -7.76 -38.51 -5.72
CA PHE A 152 -7.43 -38.33 -4.31
C PHE A 152 -6.65 -37.01 -4.15
N PRO A 153 -7.14 -36.08 -3.32
CA PRO A 153 -6.40 -34.86 -3.02
C PRO A 153 -5.09 -35.20 -2.32
N THR A 154 -4.01 -34.56 -2.76
CA THR A 154 -2.66 -34.67 -2.20
C THR A 154 -2.33 -33.38 -1.49
N ASP A 155 -1.73 -33.49 -0.30
CA ASP A 155 -1.22 -32.33 0.43
C ASP A 155 0.06 -31.82 -0.25
N VAL A 156 0.03 -30.55 -0.63
CA VAL A 156 1.10 -29.85 -1.34
C VAL A 156 1.47 -28.62 -0.53
N GLU A 157 2.75 -28.46 -0.25
CA GLU A 157 3.31 -27.26 0.36
C GLU A 157 3.50 -26.21 -0.74
N VAL A 158 2.99 -25.00 -0.52
CA VAL A 158 3.17 -23.88 -1.44
C VAL A 158 3.79 -22.70 -0.71
N GLU A 159 4.83 -22.13 -1.32
CA GLU A 159 5.47 -20.89 -0.89
C GLU A 159 5.90 -20.08 -2.10
N GLY A 160 6.28 -18.82 -1.88
CA GLY A 160 6.78 -18.01 -2.99
C GLY A 160 6.83 -16.52 -2.72
N ASN A 161 7.12 -15.78 -3.77
CA ASN A 161 7.21 -14.32 -3.74
C ASN A 161 6.81 -13.72 -5.08
N GLY A 162 6.35 -12.48 -5.04
CA GLY A 162 5.92 -11.76 -6.22
C GLY A 162 6.02 -10.26 -6.06
N VAL A 163 5.60 -9.54 -7.09
CA VAL A 163 5.48 -8.08 -7.08
C VAL A 163 4.21 -7.69 -7.83
N ILE A 164 3.45 -6.75 -7.27
CA ILE A 164 2.34 -6.06 -7.92
C ILE A 164 2.80 -4.65 -8.28
N TYR A 165 2.60 -4.26 -9.53
CA TYR A 165 2.96 -2.95 -10.07
C TYR A 165 1.74 -2.01 -10.13
N PHE A 166 2.03 -0.71 -10.21
CA PHE A 166 1.00 0.34 -10.21
C PHE A 166 0.17 0.41 -11.49
N ASP A 167 0.64 -0.21 -12.58
CA ASP A 167 -0.03 -0.24 -13.88
C ASP A 167 -0.95 -1.47 -14.05
N ASN A 168 -1.34 -2.10 -12.94
CA ASN A 168 -2.15 -3.31 -12.89
C ASN A 168 -1.48 -4.52 -13.59
N THR A 169 -0.16 -4.58 -13.53
CA THR A 169 0.63 -5.77 -13.87
C THR A 169 1.27 -6.34 -12.62
N GLY A 170 1.73 -7.58 -12.69
CA GLY A 170 2.45 -8.21 -11.59
C GLY A 170 3.03 -9.55 -12.00
N ASN A 171 3.89 -10.09 -11.16
CA ASN A 171 4.40 -11.44 -11.31
C ASN A 171 4.42 -12.12 -9.95
N ILE A 172 4.10 -13.41 -9.89
CA ILE A 172 4.26 -14.23 -8.69
C ILE A 172 4.99 -15.52 -9.05
N ASN A 173 6.03 -15.84 -8.31
CA ASN A 173 6.74 -17.10 -8.41
C ASN A 173 6.32 -17.97 -7.24
N LEU A 174 5.77 -19.15 -7.52
CA LEU A 174 5.31 -20.12 -6.54
C LEU A 174 6.06 -21.44 -6.71
N THR A 175 6.46 -22.04 -5.61
CA THR A 175 7.04 -23.38 -5.56
C THR A 175 6.05 -24.30 -4.87
N TYR A 176 5.67 -25.38 -5.57
CA TYR A 176 4.76 -26.41 -5.08
C TYR A 176 5.55 -27.68 -4.75
N SER A 177 5.66 -28.03 -3.47
CA SER A 177 6.42 -29.19 -2.99
C SER A 177 5.49 -30.30 -2.48
N PHE A 178 5.77 -31.55 -2.84
CA PHE A 178 4.97 -32.70 -2.43
C PHE A 178 5.80 -33.97 -2.33
N GLU A 179 5.38 -34.88 -1.46
CA GLU A 179 6.10 -36.14 -1.20
C GLU A 179 5.54 -37.30 -2.03
N ILE A 180 6.43 -38.02 -2.72
CA ILE A 180 6.09 -39.27 -3.38
C ILE A 180 6.80 -40.42 -2.66
N PRO A 181 6.09 -41.44 -2.13
CA PRO A 181 6.66 -42.48 -1.26
C PRO A 181 7.89 -43.23 -1.78
N ILE A 182 8.12 -43.25 -3.10
CA ILE A 182 9.18 -44.03 -3.75
C ILE A 182 10.35 -43.14 -4.19
N ILE A 183 10.11 -41.86 -4.50
CA ILE A 183 11.13 -40.96 -5.08
C ILE A 183 11.45 -39.75 -4.19
N GLY A 184 10.71 -39.55 -3.10
CA GLY A 184 10.92 -38.47 -2.14
C GLY A 184 10.20 -37.19 -2.54
N THR A 185 10.67 -36.06 -2.00
CA THR A 185 10.15 -34.73 -2.26
C THR A 185 10.36 -34.33 -3.72
N GLN A 186 9.29 -33.90 -4.35
CA GLN A 186 9.30 -33.27 -5.66
C GLN A 186 8.81 -31.83 -5.53
N SER A 187 9.29 -30.95 -6.42
CA SER A 187 8.91 -29.54 -6.43
C SER A 187 8.66 -29.05 -7.86
N ILE A 188 7.54 -28.34 -8.07
CA ILE A 188 7.22 -27.64 -9.31
C ILE A 188 7.35 -26.15 -9.06
N ASP A 189 8.23 -25.49 -9.81
CA ASP A 189 8.34 -24.03 -9.79
C ASP A 189 7.46 -23.45 -10.90
N CYS A 190 6.70 -22.42 -10.55
CA CYS A 190 5.80 -21.70 -11.45
C CYS A 190 6.13 -20.21 -11.43
N SER A 191 6.37 -19.62 -12.59
CA SER A 191 6.39 -18.17 -12.79
C SER A 191 5.08 -17.74 -13.42
N ILE A 192 4.30 -16.92 -12.72
CA ILE A 192 2.96 -16.53 -13.15
C ILE A 192 2.96 -15.02 -13.40
N GLU A 193 2.84 -14.64 -14.67
CA GLU A 193 2.62 -13.25 -15.08
C GLU A 193 1.14 -12.90 -14.90
N MET A 194 0.85 -11.70 -14.42
CA MET A 194 -0.50 -11.26 -14.04
C MET A 194 -0.82 -9.90 -14.65
N ASN A 195 -2.04 -9.74 -15.18
CA ASN A 195 -2.53 -8.42 -15.64
C ASN A 195 -4.04 -8.26 -15.45
N LYS A 196 -4.48 -7.01 -15.22
CA LYS A 196 -5.89 -6.65 -15.01
C LYS A 196 -6.36 -5.55 -15.97
#